data_AF-A0A2D8BAY4-F1
#
_entry.id   AF-A0A2D8BAY4-F1
#
_cell.length_a   1.000
_cell.length_b   1.000
_cell.length_c   1.000
_cell.angle_alpha   90.00
_cell.angle_beta   90.00
_cell.angle_gamma   90.00
#
_symmetry.space_group_name_H-M   'P 1'
#
loop_
_entity.id
_entity.type
_entity.pdbx_description
1 polymer ?
#
loop_
_entity_poly.entity_id
_entity_poly.type
_entity_poly.pdbx_seq_one_letter_code
_entity_poly.pdbx_strand_id
1 'polypeptide(L)' 'GKAVQILALGDLPDGLPGLALAADPASYAHGLYAALRELDGRGANLLLAERPPEAAEWLAIQDRLRRSAAGAGGYPGDAT' A
#
# COMPACT_ATOMS: atom_id res chain seq x y z
N GLY A 1 -18.07 -10.74 4.89
CA GLY A 1 -16.94 -10.16 5.65
C GLY A 1 -16.10 -9.33 4.71
N LYS A 2 -15.48 -8.24 5.16
CA LYS A 2 -14.62 -7.42 4.29
C LYS A 2 -13.32 -8.18 3.99
N ALA A 3 -12.99 -8.36 2.71
CA ALA A 3 -11.69 -8.87 2.31
C ALA A 3 -10.67 -7.74 2.38
N VAL A 4 -9.59 -7.94 3.15
CA VAL A 4 -8.52 -6.95 3.36
C VAL A 4 -7.24 -7.50 2.75
N GLN A 5 -6.46 -6.66 2.09
CA GLN A 5 -5.10 -6.97 1.64
C GLN A 5 -4.10 -6.05 2.30
N ILE A 6 -2.88 -6.54 2.52
CA ILE A 6 -1.78 -5.78 3.10
C ILE A 6 -0.67 -5.61 2.07
N LEU A 7 -0.13 -4.39 1.96
CA LEU A 7 1.12 -4.10 1.27
C LEU A 7 2.18 -3.76 2.33
N ALA A 8 3.03 -4.72 2.63
CA ALA A 8 4.06 -4.61 3.67
C ALA A 8 5.38 -4.04 3.13
N LEU A 9 6.16 -3.43 4.02
CA LEU A 9 7.51 -2.94 3.76
C LEU A 9 8.53 -3.96 4.30
N GLY A 10 9.24 -4.64 3.40
CA GLY A 10 10.23 -5.67 3.74
C GLY A 10 9.59 -7.05 3.80
N ASP A 11 8.87 -7.34 4.89
CA ASP A 11 8.32 -8.67 5.17
C ASP A 11 6.82 -8.61 5.47
N LEU A 12 6.07 -9.57 4.90
CA LEU A 12 4.66 -9.75 5.22
C LEU A 12 4.56 -10.81 6.33
N PRO A 13 3.93 -10.50 7.48
CA PRO A 13 3.73 -11.49 8.53
C PRO A 13 2.95 -12.71 8.05
N ASP A 14 3.31 -13.88 8.59
CA ASP A 14 2.66 -15.14 8.23
C ASP A 14 1.15 -15.11 8.52
N GLY A 15 0.38 -15.71 7.62
CA GLY A 15 -1.08 -15.80 7.73
C GLY A 15 -1.83 -14.51 7.39
N LEU A 16 -1.13 -13.43 7.03
CA LEU A 16 -1.77 -12.22 6.54
C LEU A 16 -1.93 -12.25 5.01
N PRO A 17 -3.11 -11.93 4.48
CA PRO A 17 -3.31 -11.80 3.04
C PRO A 17 -2.64 -10.51 2.54
N GLY A 18 -1.71 -10.64 1.59
CA GLY A 18 -1.01 -9.47 1.08
C GLY A 18 0.17 -9.77 0.18
N LEU A 19 1.04 -8.76 0.06
CA LEU A 19 2.35 -8.80 -0.58
C LEU A 19 3.34 -7.98 0.26
N ALA A 20 4.61 -8.34 0.20
CA ALA A 20 5.70 -7.52 0.71
C ALA A 20 6.51 -6.95 -0.47
N LEU A 21 6.90 -5.69 -0.36
CA LEU A 21 7.86 -5.05 -1.27
C LEU A 21 9.16 -4.78 -0.53
N ALA A 22 10.27 -4.70 -1.26
CA ALA A 22 11.57 -4.44 -0.67
C ALA A 22 11.58 -3.14 0.16
N ALA A 23 12.27 -3.15 1.30
CA ALA A 23 12.38 -2.02 2.21
C ALA A 23 13.41 -0.97 1.75
N ASP A 24 13.66 -0.86 0.44
CA ASP A 24 14.48 0.18 -0.16
C ASP A 24 13.63 1.05 -1.10
N PRO A 25 13.85 2.37 -1.14
CA PRO A 25 12.96 3.27 -1.88
C PRO A 25 12.90 2.98 -3.38
N ALA A 26 14.04 2.66 -4.00
CA ALA A 26 14.11 2.50 -5.45
C ALA A 26 13.33 1.26 -5.91
N SER A 27 13.55 0.12 -5.26
CA SER A 27 12.87 -1.13 -5.58
C SER A 27 11.41 -1.08 -5.13
N TYR A 28 11.09 -0.44 -4.01
CA TYR A 28 9.71 -0.23 -3.58
C TYR A 28 8.94 0.58 -4.63
N ALA A 29 9.49 1.71 -5.09
CA ALA A 29 8.85 2.54 -6.11
C ALA A 29 8.62 1.79 -7.43
N HIS A 30 9.57 0.93 -7.80
CA HIS A 30 9.47 0.08 -8.99
C HIS A 30 8.36 -0.98 -8.84
N GLY A 31 8.31 -1.66 -7.70
CA GLY A 31 7.35 -2.73 -7.41
C GLY A 31 5.94 -2.24 -7.08
N LEU A 32 5.79 -1.00 -6.59
CA LEU A 32 4.53 -0.47 -6.07
C LEU A 32 3.35 -0.63 -7.04
N TYR A 33 3.52 -0.28 -8.31
CA TYR A 33 2.40 -0.33 -9.28
C TYR A 33 2.01 -1.73 -9.70
N ALA A 34 2.98 -2.64 -9.73
CA ALA A 34 2.70 -4.04 -10.00
C ALA A 34 1.90 -4.63 -8.83
N ALA A 35 2.36 -4.38 -7.60
CA ALA A 35 1.69 -4.85 -6.38
C ALA A 35 0.28 -4.27 -6.24
N LEU A 36 0.07 -2.96 -6.47
CA LEU A 36 -1.26 -2.35 -6.42
C LEU A 36 -2.23 -3.02 -7.41
N ARG A 37 -1.82 -3.18 -8.67
CA ARG A 37 -2.66 -3.84 -9.69
C ARG A 37 -2.97 -5.29 -9.36
N GLU A 38 -1.98 -6.01 -8.82
CA GLU A 38 -2.18 -7.39 -8.40
C GLU A 38 -3.20 -7.47 -7.25
N LEU A 39 -3.05 -6.63 -6.23
CA LEU A 39 -3.93 -6.60 -5.07
C LEU A 39 -5.36 -6.14 -5.42
N ASP A 40 -5.50 -5.16 -6.33
CA ASP A 40 -6.79 -4.73 -6.87
C ASP A 40 -7.49 -5.89 -7.61
N GLY A 41 -6.72 -6.67 -8.38
CA GLY A 41 -7.23 -7.85 -9.08
C GLY A 41 -7.73 -8.98 -8.16
N ARG A 42 -7.32 -8.99 -6.89
CA ARG A 42 -7.79 -9.97 -5.88
C ARG A 42 -9.18 -9.64 -5.33
N GLY A 43 -9.79 -8.51 -5.73
CA GLY A 43 -11.17 -8.16 -5.35
C GLY A 43 -11.34 -7.79 -3.88
N ALA A 44 -10.29 -7.27 -3.24
CA ALA A 44 -10.34 -6.82 -1.86
C ALA A 44 -11.23 -5.59 -1.69
N ASN A 45 -11.91 -5.48 -0.55
CA ASN A 45 -12.70 -4.29 -0.20
C ASN A 45 -11.85 -3.20 0.45
N LEU A 46 -10.63 -3.54 0.89
CA LEU A 46 -9.71 -2.65 1.57
C LEU A 46 -8.27 -3.10 1.32
N LEU A 47 -7.41 -2.14 0.98
CA LEU A 47 -5.97 -2.31 0.93
C LEU A 47 -5.33 -1.44 2.02
N LEU A 48 -4.53 -2.07 2.88
CA LEU A 48 -3.74 -1.39 3.89
C LEU A 48 -2.27 -1.40 3.45
N ALA A 49 -1.69 -0.23 3.22
CA ALA A 49 -0.25 -0.10 2.98
C ALA A 49 0.46 0.27 4.27
N GLU A 50 1.54 -0.44 4.59
CA GLU A 50 2.45 -0.04 5.65
C GLU A 50 3.04 1.33 5.34
N ARG A 51 3.15 2.19 6.36
CA ARG A 51 3.66 3.55 6.21
C ARG A 51 5.17 3.49 5.96
N PRO A 52 5.68 3.98 4.81
CA PRO A 52 7.12 4.07 4.60
C PRO A 52 7.79 5.05 5.59
N PRO A 53 9.10 4.94 5.84
CA PRO A 53 9.84 5.86 6.70
C PRO A 53 9.67 7.34 6.31
N GLU A 54 9.68 8.24 7.30
CA GLU A 54 9.63 9.69 7.12
C GLU A 54 11.00 10.28 6.73
N ALA A 55 11.64 9.70 5.72
CA ALA A 55 12.91 10.17 5.17
C ALA A 55 12.74 10.71 3.73
N ALA A 56 13.67 11.57 3.30
CA ALA A 56 13.55 12.34 2.07
C ALA A 56 13.38 11.45 0.82
N GLU A 57 14.09 10.32 0.80
CA GLU A 57 14.06 9.33 -0.27
C GLU A 57 12.70 8.61 -0.42
N TRP A 58 11.85 8.65 0.61
CA TRP A 58 10.52 8.03 0.61
C TRP A 58 9.38 9.02 0.29
N LEU A 59 9.65 10.33 0.28
CA LEU A 59 8.61 11.36 0.12
C LEU A 59 7.77 11.16 -1.16
N ALA A 60 8.43 10.85 -2.28
CA ALA A 60 7.76 10.60 -3.54
C ALA A 60 6.84 9.37 -3.49
N ILE A 61 7.23 8.33 -2.75
CA ILE A 61 6.47 7.09 -2.57
C ILE A 61 5.26 7.35 -1.67
N GLN A 62 5.45 8.05 -0.55
CA GLN A 62 4.36 8.43 0.36
C GLN A 62 3.29 9.27 -0.34
N ASP A 63 3.71 10.28 -1.11
CA ASP A 63 2.80 11.12 -1.88
C ASP A 63 2.01 10.31 -2.92
N ARG A 64 2.65 9.31 -3.54
CA ARG A 64 2.03 8.39 -4.49
C ARG A 64 1.00 7.49 -3.82
N LEU A 65 1.32 6.91 -2.66
CA LEU A 65 0.38 6.12 -1.85
C LEU A 65 -0.85 6.96 -1.44
N ARG A 66 -0.63 8.19 -0.99
CA ARG A 66 -1.71 9.12 -0.61
C ARG A 66 -2.65 9.40 -1.79
N ARG A 67 -2.11 9.66 -2.99
CA ARG A 67 -2.92 9.85 -4.21
C ARG A 67 -3.72 8.61 -4.57
N SER A 68 -3.12 7.43 -4.49
CA SER A 68 -3.84 6.17 -4.74
C SER A 68 -5.00 5.98 -3.75
N ALA A 69 -4.79 6.30 -2.47
CA ALA A 69 -5.84 6.23 -1.45
C ALA A 69 -6.98 7.23 -1.71
N ALA A 70 -6.66 8.46 -2.10
CA ALA A 70 -7.68 9.47 -2.42
C ALA A 70 -8.55 9.07 -3.63
N GLY A 71 -7.98 8.33 -4.60
CA GLY A 71 -8.71 7.81 -5.76
C GLY A 71 -9.56 6.57 -5.47
N ALA A 72 -9.33 5.87 -4.35
CA ALA A 72 -10.04 4.63 -4.00
C ALA A 72 -11.43 4.86 -3.40
N GLY A 73 -11.86 6.12 -3.26
CA GLY A 73 -13.02 6.50 -2.45
C GLY A 73 -12.60 6.53 -0.98
N GLY A 74 -12.46 7.74 -0.44
CA GLY A 74 -11.92 7.97 0.90
C GLY A 74 -12.54 7.08 1.98
N TYR A 75 -11.74 6.77 3.00
CA TYR A 75 -12.27 6.15 4.22
C TYR A 75 -13.37 7.08 4.77
N PRO A 76 -14.56 6.59 5.13
CA PRO A 76 -15.69 7.43 5.57
C PRO A 76 -15.48 8.18 6.90
N GLY A 77 -14.24 8.42 7.32
CA GLY A 77 -13.87 9.09 8.57
C GLY A 77 -12.89 10.26 8.41
N ASP A 78 -12.58 10.71 7.18
CA ASP A 78 -11.71 11.87 6.94
C ASP A 78 -12.47 13.20 6.71
N ALA A 79 -13.80 13.20 6.87
CA ALA A 79 -14.61 14.41 6.93
C ALA A 79 -14.81 14.86 8.40
N THR A 80 -13.83 15.53 9.01
CA THR A 80 -14.02 16.46 10.13
C THR A 80 -12.92 17.50 10.15
#